data_AF-A0AAV4IZW2-F1
#
_entry.id   AF-A0AAV4IZW2-F1
#
_cell.length_a   1.000
_cell.length_b   1.000
_cell.length_c   1.000
_cell.angle_alpha   90.00
_cell.angle_beta   90.00
_cell.angle_gamma   90.00
#
_symmetry.space_group_name_H-M   'P 1'
#
loop_
_entity.id
_entity.type
_entity.pdbx_description
1 polymer ?
#
loop_
_entity_poly.entity_id
_entity_poly.type
_entity_poly.pdbx_seq_one_letter_code
_entity_poly.pdbx_strand_id
1 'polypeptide(L)'
;MVSLQNNTLHTDLDSKPTDTFDYLHWSSCHPFHTKSNIPYSLAFRLIRICSCEETLTRRLTELTEHLKRPEGHTQSQRNTKIYSHTETPLARDTKKKNRIPFVITYNPALPNISSTLKKYFPILHTSPRCRRAIPHLPMAAFRRPKNLRDSLVHANIQKHTYVAKTV
;
A
#
# COMPACT_ATOMS: atom_id res chain seq x y z
N MET A 1 -14.12 16.51 11.51
CA MET A 1 -14.88 17.50 12.28
C MET A 1 -14.78 18.82 11.53
N VAL A 2 -15.90 19.54 11.38
CA VAL A 2 -15.91 20.86 10.73
C VAL A 2 -16.34 21.87 11.78
N SER A 3 -15.56 22.93 11.97
CA SER A 3 -15.87 24.03 12.87
C SER A 3 -15.94 25.34 12.10
N LEU A 4 -16.78 26.26 12.56
CA LEU A 4 -16.86 27.62 12.04
C LEU A 4 -16.13 28.54 13.02
N GLN A 5 -15.05 29.19 12.58
CA GLN A 5 -14.35 30.21 13.35
C GLN A 5 -14.22 31.46 12.48
N ASN A 6 -14.63 32.62 13.00
CA ASN A 6 -14.55 33.90 12.30
C ASN A 6 -15.13 33.85 10.86
N ASN A 7 -16.34 33.28 10.70
CA ASN A 7 -16.98 33.05 9.40
C ASN A 7 -16.20 32.19 8.40
N THR A 8 -15.14 31.51 8.83
CA THR A 8 -14.32 30.62 8.01
C THR A 8 -14.53 29.17 8.46
N LEU A 9 -14.67 28.26 7.50
CA LEU A 9 -14.78 26.83 7.78
C LEU A 9 -13.39 26.25 8.01
N HIS A 10 -13.23 25.56 9.14
CA HIS A 10 -12.04 24.82 9.49
C HIS A 10 -12.36 23.34 9.55
N THR A 11 -11.48 22.52 8.98
CA THR A 11 -11.61 21.08 8.97
C THR A 11 -10.51 20.44 9.82
N ASP A 12 -10.90 19.41 10.57
CA ASP A 12 -10.03 18.55 11.39
C ASP A 12 -10.40 17.07 11.16
N LEU A 13 -9.49 16.16 11.45
CA LEU A 13 -9.76 14.73 11.46
C LEU A 13 -10.78 14.39 12.55
N ASP A 14 -11.85 13.71 12.17
CA ASP A 14 -12.75 13.04 13.12
C ASP A 14 -12.34 11.57 13.27
N SER A 15 -12.20 11.11 14.51
CA SER A 15 -11.91 9.71 14.83
C SER A 15 -13.01 9.21 15.78
N LYS A 16 -13.57 8.05 15.47
CA LYS A 16 -14.59 7.46 16.33
C LYS A 16 -13.98 7.05 17.67
N PRO A 17 -14.73 7.14 18.78
CA PRO A 17 -14.25 6.66 20.08
C PRO A 17 -13.86 5.17 20.10
N THR A 18 -14.41 4.38 19.17
CA THR A 18 -14.14 2.94 19.03
C THR A 18 -13.07 2.60 17.98
N ASP A 19 -12.41 3.60 17.39
CA ASP A 19 -11.33 3.34 16.44
C ASP A 19 -10.09 2.81 17.17
N THR A 20 -9.64 1.60 16.82
CA THR A 20 -8.50 0.94 17.46
C THR A 20 -7.17 1.36 16.86
N PHE A 21 -7.17 2.10 15.75
CA PHE A 21 -5.95 2.44 14.99
C PHE A 21 -5.10 1.21 14.64
N ASP A 22 -5.74 0.09 14.30
CA ASP A 22 -5.07 -1.16 13.96
C ASP A 22 -4.38 -1.11 12.58
N TYR A 23 -3.12 -0.71 12.60
CA TYR A 23 -2.27 -0.73 11.42
C TYR A 23 -1.59 -2.08 11.24
N LEU A 24 -1.17 -2.35 10.01
CA LEU A 24 -0.46 -3.56 9.65
C LEU A 24 0.82 -3.74 10.48
N HIS A 25 1.02 -4.93 11.04
CA HIS A 25 2.20 -5.25 11.84
C HIS A 25 3.49 -5.29 11.01
N TRP A 26 4.62 -4.89 11.60
CA TRP A 26 5.91 -4.80 10.88
C TRP A 26 6.43 -6.17 10.39
N SER A 27 6.25 -7.22 11.18
CA SER A 27 6.63 -8.59 10.81
C SER A 27 5.62 -9.30 9.91
N SER A 28 4.50 -8.66 9.58
CA SER A 28 3.48 -9.28 8.72
C SER A 28 4.01 -9.58 7.31
N CYS A 29 3.44 -10.60 6.68
CA CYS A 29 3.75 -11.09 5.34
C CYS A 29 3.25 -10.14 4.22
N HIS A 30 3.73 -8.91 4.24
CA HIS A 30 3.48 -7.89 3.22
C HIS A 30 4.79 -7.29 2.71
N PRO A 31 4.80 -6.80 1.46
CA PRO A 31 5.94 -6.08 0.93
C PRO A 31 6.39 -4.95 1.85
N PHE A 32 7.70 -4.77 1.96
CA PHE A 32 8.29 -3.74 2.82
C PHE A 32 7.73 -2.34 2.53
N HIS A 33 7.64 -1.98 1.24
CA HIS A 33 7.14 -0.67 0.81
C HIS A 33 5.70 -0.41 1.26
N THR A 34 4.86 -1.44 1.41
CA THR A 34 3.49 -1.29 1.91
C THR A 34 3.50 -0.82 3.36
N LYS A 35 4.36 -1.43 4.20
CA LYS A 35 4.48 -1.12 5.62
C LYS A 35 5.16 0.24 5.83
N SER A 36 6.24 0.51 5.11
CA SER A 36 6.96 1.78 5.20
C SER A 36 6.12 2.98 4.74
N ASN A 37 5.16 2.77 3.84
CA ASN A 37 4.29 3.84 3.33
C ASN A 37 3.15 4.21 4.29
N ILE A 38 2.83 3.39 5.30
CA ILE A 38 1.71 3.65 6.22
C ILE A 38 1.86 5.02 6.90
N PRO A 39 2.98 5.34 7.58
CA PRO A 39 3.13 6.63 8.26
C PRO A 39 2.99 7.81 7.30
N TYR A 40 3.63 7.73 6.13
CA TYR A 40 3.54 8.78 5.11
C TYR A 40 2.11 8.98 4.63
N SER A 41 1.40 7.90 4.29
CA SER A 41 0.03 7.99 3.78
C SER A 41 -0.95 8.59 4.80
N LEU A 42 -0.77 8.26 6.09
CA LEU A 42 -1.55 8.80 7.19
C LEU A 42 -1.24 10.28 7.44
N ALA A 43 0.04 10.65 7.44
CA ALA A 43 0.43 12.05 7.58
C ALA A 43 -0.08 12.91 6.42
N PHE A 44 0.04 12.44 5.17
CA PHE A 44 -0.54 13.13 4.02
C PHE A 44 -2.06 13.24 4.10
N ARG A 45 -2.74 12.27 4.73
CA ARG A 45 -4.18 12.38 5.01
C ARG A 45 -4.45 13.55 5.95
N LEU A 46 -3.68 13.69 7.03
CA LEU A 46 -3.81 14.80 7.96
C LEU A 46 -3.54 16.15 7.31
N ILE A 47 -2.47 16.27 6.51
CA ILE A 47 -2.12 17.50 5.78
C ILE A 47 -3.26 17.93 4.86
N ARG A 48 -3.96 16.99 4.21
CA ARG A 48 -5.10 17.31 3.32
C ARG A 48 -6.39 17.67 4.07
N ILE A 49 -6.56 17.17 5.29
CA ILE A 49 -7.81 17.36 6.06
C ILE A 49 -7.72 18.57 6.97
N CYS A 50 -6.57 18.84 7.59
CA CYS A 50 -6.43 19.90 8.59
C CYS A 50 -6.28 21.26 7.90
N SER A 51 -7.15 22.22 8.21
CA SER A 51 -7.04 23.59 7.67
C SER A 51 -6.02 24.45 8.43
N CYS A 52 -5.78 24.15 9.71
CA CYS A 52 -4.91 24.95 10.59
C CYS A 52 -3.62 24.20 10.93
N GLU A 53 -2.51 24.92 10.96
CA GLU A 53 -1.19 24.37 11.29
C GLU A 53 -1.09 23.87 12.74
N GLU A 54 -1.71 24.58 13.69
CA GLU A 54 -1.75 24.17 15.10
C GLU A 54 -2.46 22.82 15.28
N THR A 55 -3.61 22.68 14.62
CA THR A 55 -4.39 21.44 14.63
C THR A 55 -3.63 20.32 13.93
N LEU A 56 -3.00 20.60 12.79
CA LEU A 56 -2.17 19.63 12.07
C LEU A 56 -1.02 19.12 12.94
N THR A 57 -0.32 20.02 13.64
CA THR A 57 0.80 19.67 14.52
C THR A 57 0.35 18.75 15.64
N ARG A 58 -0.77 19.09 16.31
CA ARG A 58 -1.39 18.24 17.33
C ARG A 58 -1.77 16.86 16.78
N ARG A 59 -2.42 16.79 15.61
CA ARG A 59 -2.82 15.51 15.00
C ARG A 59 -1.62 14.67 14.56
N LEU A 60 -0.53 15.28 14.12
CA LEU A 60 0.71 14.59 13.79
C LEU A 60 1.40 14.02 15.05
N THR A 61 1.35 14.73 16.17
CA THR A 61 1.83 14.19 17.45
C THR A 61 0.99 13.00 17.90
N GLU A 62 -0.34 13.09 17.84
CA GLU A 62 -1.25 11.97 18.14
C GLU A 62 -0.98 10.77 17.22
N LEU A 63 -0.82 10.99 15.92
CA LEU A 63 -0.49 9.94 14.95
C LEU A 63 0.85 9.25 15.30
N THR A 64 1.84 10.03 15.73
CA THR A 64 3.14 9.47 16.12
C THR A 64 3.00 8.56 17.33
N GLU A 65 2.18 8.92 18.31
CA GLU A 65 1.86 8.05 19.44
C GLU A 65 1.10 6.79 19.01
N HIS A 66 0.09 6.90 18.14
CA HIS A 66 -0.64 5.72 17.63
C HIS A 66 0.25 4.74 16.84
N LEU A 67 1.31 5.25 16.19
CA LEU A 67 2.27 4.42 15.46
C LEU A 67 3.34 3.79 16.38
N LYS A 68 3.52 4.29 17.60
CA LYS A 68 4.39 3.69 18.61
C LYS A 68 3.65 2.51 19.26
N ARG A 69 3.81 1.31 18.70
CA ARG A 69 3.35 0.07 19.36
C ARG A 69 4.40 -0.42 20.38
N PRO A 70 3.97 -0.97 21.54
CA PRO A 70 4.88 -1.53 22.56
C PRO A 70 5.70 -2.73 22.06
N GLU A 71 5.21 -3.40 21.02
CA GLU A 71 5.73 -4.67 20.49
C GLU A 71 6.97 -4.45 19.58
N GLY A 72 8.12 -4.13 20.18
CA GLY A 72 9.40 -4.74 19.78
C GLY A 72 10.06 -4.43 18.43
N HIS A 73 9.79 -3.30 17.76
CA HIS A 73 10.63 -2.89 16.62
C HIS A 73 11.04 -1.41 16.65
N THR A 74 12.29 -1.20 17.10
CA THR A 74 13.10 0.03 17.20
C THR A 74 13.22 0.85 15.90
N GLN A 75 12.53 0.49 14.82
CA GLN A 75 12.57 1.20 13.54
C GLN A 75 11.46 2.25 13.37
N SER A 76 10.50 2.33 14.31
CA SER A 76 9.50 3.42 14.36
C SER A 76 10.14 4.81 14.54
N GLN A 77 11.40 4.87 14.96
CA GLN A 77 12.16 6.12 15.15
C GLN A 77 12.59 6.80 13.84
N ARG A 78 12.46 6.14 12.67
CA ARG A 78 12.74 6.79 11.37
C ARG A 78 11.63 7.72 10.88
N ASN A 79 10.53 7.85 11.64
CA ASN A 79 9.39 8.72 11.35
C ASN A 79 9.68 10.23 11.52
N THR A 80 10.87 10.61 11.97
CA THR A 80 11.26 12.03 12.15
C THR A 80 11.33 12.84 10.85
N LYS A 81 11.28 12.20 9.67
CA LYS A 81 11.28 12.90 8.36
C LYS A 81 9.88 13.16 7.78
N ILE A 82 8.80 12.90 8.51
CA ILE A 82 7.44 13.20 8.02
C ILE A 82 7.25 14.72 7.80
N TYR A 83 8.02 15.55 8.50
CA TYR A 83 7.86 17.01 8.53
C TYR A 83 8.44 17.80 7.34
N SER A 84 9.27 17.21 6.48
CA SER A 84 10.00 17.99 5.45
C SER A 84 9.24 18.21 4.13
N HIS A 85 8.00 17.74 4.01
CA HIS A 85 7.20 17.89 2.78
C HIS A 85 5.84 18.50 3.10
N THR A 86 5.86 19.76 3.55
CA THR A 86 4.69 20.66 3.62
C THR A 86 4.20 21.10 2.25
N GLU A 87 4.93 20.78 1.18
CA GLU A 87 4.40 20.93 -0.17
C GLU A 87 3.32 19.88 -0.40
N THR A 88 2.07 20.36 -0.39
CA THR A 88 0.95 19.67 -1.03
C THR A 88 1.47 19.05 -2.33
N PRO A 89 1.23 17.74 -2.61
CA PRO A 89 1.55 17.22 -3.92
C PRO A 89 0.58 17.90 -4.89
N LEU A 90 0.99 19.06 -5.43
CA LEU A 90 0.47 19.56 -6.69
C LEU A 90 0.48 18.37 -7.64
N ALA A 91 -0.63 18.20 -8.35
CA ALA A 91 -0.86 17.12 -9.29
C ALA A 91 0.39 16.93 -10.16
N ARG A 92 1.25 15.97 -9.78
CA ARG A 92 2.39 15.61 -10.60
C ARG A 92 1.79 14.92 -11.80
N ASP A 93 1.89 15.57 -12.95
CA ASP A 93 1.57 14.98 -14.25
C ASP A 93 2.50 13.80 -14.50
N THR A 94 2.16 12.67 -13.90
CA THR A 94 2.87 11.42 -14.09
C THR A 94 2.35 10.84 -15.40
N LYS A 95 3.07 11.13 -16.49
CA LYS A 95 2.84 10.47 -17.79
C LYS A 95 2.75 8.96 -17.52
N LYS A 96 1.57 8.37 -17.70
CA LYS A 96 1.30 6.96 -17.42
C LYS A 96 2.20 6.12 -18.33
N LYS A 97 3.23 5.51 -17.76
CA LYS A 97 4.07 4.55 -18.50
C LYS A 97 3.25 3.28 -18.68
N ASN A 98 2.97 2.89 -19.92
CA ASN A 98 2.23 1.67 -20.24
C ASN A 98 3.12 0.43 -19.98
N ARG A 99 3.33 0.10 -18.70
CA ARG A 99 4.18 -1.03 -18.25
C ARG A 99 3.31 -2.22 -17.87
N ILE A 100 3.65 -3.37 -18.41
CA ILE A 100 2.98 -4.64 -18.11
C ILE A 100 3.27 -5.04 -16.66
N PRO A 101 2.25 -5.35 -15.83
CA PRO A 101 2.48 -5.85 -14.48
C PRO A 101 2.90 -7.32 -14.51
N PHE A 102 3.99 -7.64 -13.83
CA PHE A 102 4.41 -9.01 -13.53
C PHE A 102 3.94 -9.38 -12.13
N VAL A 103 2.81 -10.09 -12.06
CA VAL A 103 2.10 -10.37 -10.81
C VAL A 103 2.58 -11.67 -10.19
N ILE A 104 3.11 -11.62 -8.97
CA ILE A 104 3.54 -12.79 -8.18
C ILE A 104 2.93 -12.75 -6.78
N THR A 105 2.69 -13.91 -6.16
CA THR A 105 2.32 -13.98 -4.74
C THR A 105 3.48 -13.53 -3.87
N TYR A 106 3.27 -12.54 -3.01
CA TYR A 106 4.30 -12.12 -2.07
C TYR A 106 4.64 -13.22 -1.06
N ASN A 107 5.93 -13.44 -0.83
CA ASN A 107 6.49 -14.26 0.23
C ASN A 107 7.81 -13.60 0.67
N PRO A 108 8.05 -13.40 1.99
CA PRO A 108 9.27 -12.79 2.50
C PRO A 108 10.57 -13.54 2.13
N ALA A 109 10.48 -14.84 1.81
CA ALA A 109 11.62 -15.63 1.34
C ALA A 109 11.99 -15.37 -0.14
N LEU A 110 11.17 -14.60 -0.87
CA LEU A 110 11.48 -14.28 -2.27
C LEU A 110 12.65 -13.30 -2.36
N PRO A 111 13.54 -13.48 -3.34
CA PRO A 111 14.55 -12.48 -3.64
C PRO A 111 13.90 -11.19 -4.13
N ASN A 112 14.70 -10.13 -4.25
CA ASN A 112 14.24 -8.89 -4.86
C ASN A 112 13.86 -9.14 -6.34
N ILE A 113 12.56 -9.31 -6.60
CA ILE A 113 12.03 -9.59 -7.94
C ILE A 113 12.36 -8.44 -8.90
N SER A 114 12.37 -7.20 -8.43
CA SER A 114 12.71 -6.06 -9.28
C SER A 114 14.15 -6.11 -9.78
N SER A 115 15.12 -6.52 -8.94
CA SER A 115 16.51 -6.71 -9.39
C SER A 115 16.65 -7.92 -10.30
N THR A 116 15.94 -9.01 -9.98
CA THR A 116 15.89 -10.23 -10.79
C THR A 116 15.37 -9.93 -12.20
N LEU A 117 14.22 -9.25 -12.30
CA LEU A 117 13.66 -8.83 -13.59
C LEU A 117 14.65 -7.99 -14.38
N LYS A 118 15.28 -6.98 -13.77
CA LYS A 118 16.29 -6.14 -14.44
C LYS A 118 17.46 -6.97 -14.98
N LYS A 119 17.95 -7.93 -14.19
CA LYS A 119 19.09 -8.79 -14.55
C LYS A 119 18.80 -9.67 -15.75
N TYR A 120 17.63 -10.31 -15.79
CA TYR A 120 17.28 -11.29 -16.83
C TYR A 120 16.49 -10.70 -18.01
N PHE A 121 16.06 -9.44 -17.92
CA PHE A 121 15.32 -8.77 -18.99
C PHE A 121 16.07 -8.71 -20.34
N PRO A 122 17.38 -8.41 -20.39
CA PRO A 122 18.13 -8.45 -21.65
C PRO A 122 18.12 -9.82 -22.32
N ILE A 123 18.20 -10.90 -21.53
CA ILE A 123 18.14 -12.29 -22.03
C ILE A 123 16.77 -12.59 -22.64
N LEU A 124 15.70 -12.10 -22.03
CA LEU A 124 14.34 -12.24 -22.58
C LEU A 124 14.21 -11.53 -23.94
N HIS A 125 14.94 -10.43 -24.14
CA HIS A 125 14.98 -9.67 -25.39
C HIS A 125 15.83 -10.29 -26.50
N THR A 126 16.59 -11.35 -26.22
CA THR A 126 17.30 -12.13 -27.24
C THR A 126 16.32 -12.78 -28.22
N SER A 127 15.14 -13.20 -27.74
CA SER A 127 14.08 -13.72 -28.62
C SER A 127 13.26 -12.57 -29.24
N PRO A 128 13.13 -12.50 -30.58
CA PRO A 128 12.31 -11.49 -31.26
C PRO A 128 10.84 -11.54 -30.84
N ARG A 129 10.32 -12.74 -30.56
CA ARG A 129 8.94 -12.94 -30.08
C ARG A 129 8.73 -12.28 -28.72
N CYS A 130 9.64 -12.50 -27.78
CA CYS A 130 9.56 -11.97 -26.42
C CYS A 130 9.77 -10.44 -26.41
N ARG A 131 10.66 -9.92 -27.25
CA ARG A 131 10.86 -8.47 -27.43
C ARG A 131 9.59 -7.76 -27.90
N ARG A 132 8.85 -8.36 -28.84
CA ARG A 132 7.56 -7.82 -29.30
C ARG A 132 6.47 -7.90 -28.22
N ALA A 133 6.41 -9.00 -27.49
CA ALA A 133 5.40 -9.21 -26.45
C ALA A 133 5.62 -8.32 -25.21
N ILE A 134 6.88 -8.07 -24.83
CA ILE A 134 7.25 -7.34 -23.62
C ILE A 134 8.29 -6.27 -23.99
N PRO A 135 7.88 -5.13 -24.57
CA PRO A 135 8.80 -4.12 -25.08
C PRO A 135 9.54 -3.36 -23.96
N HIS A 136 8.91 -3.23 -22.79
CA HIS A 136 9.46 -2.50 -21.65
C HIS A 136 9.57 -3.41 -20.42
N LEU A 137 10.51 -3.09 -19.52
CA LEU A 137 10.69 -3.83 -18.28
C LEU A 137 9.36 -3.91 -17.51
N PRO A 138 8.85 -5.13 -17.22
CA PRO A 138 7.62 -5.29 -16.44
C PRO A 138 7.73 -4.64 -15.07
N MET A 139 6.58 -4.20 -14.54
CA MET A 139 6.49 -3.72 -13.18
C MET A 139 6.22 -4.90 -12.25
N ALA A 140 7.11 -5.17 -11.29
CA ALA A 140 6.86 -6.18 -10.27
C ALA A 140 5.62 -5.78 -9.45
N ALA A 141 4.61 -6.64 -9.45
CA ALA A 141 3.38 -6.47 -8.70
C ALA A 141 3.16 -7.68 -7.80
N PHE A 142 2.68 -7.42 -6.58
CA PHE A 142 2.53 -8.45 -5.57
C PHE A 142 1.06 -8.67 -5.24
N ARG A 143 0.60 -9.92 -5.36
CA ARG A 143 -0.69 -10.36 -4.82
C ARG A 143 -0.50 -10.92 -3.40
N ARG A 144 -1.52 -10.77 -2.56
CA ARG A 144 -1.54 -11.36 -1.22
C ARG A 144 -1.58 -12.89 -1.31
N PRO A 145 -0.94 -13.62 -0.38
CA PRO A 145 -1.15 -15.05 -0.23
C PRO A 145 -2.59 -15.35 0.23
N LYS A 146 -3.04 -16.59 0.03
CA LYS A 146 -4.32 -17.06 0.57
C LYS A 146 -4.26 -17.06 2.09
N ASN A 147 -5.26 -16.50 2.75
CA ASN A 147 -5.40 -16.55 4.20
C ASN A 147 -6.55 -17.48 4.61
N LEU A 148 -6.73 -17.70 5.92
CA LEU A 148 -7.79 -18.57 6.43
C LEU A 148 -9.17 -18.15 5.96
N ARG A 149 -9.45 -16.84 5.89
CA ARG A 149 -10.71 -16.32 5.36
C ARG A 149 -10.98 -16.81 3.94
N ASP A 150 -9.97 -16.82 3.06
CA ASP A 150 -10.12 -17.28 1.68
C ASP A 150 -10.43 -18.78 1.58
N SER A 151 -10.00 -19.57 2.57
CA SER A 151 -10.25 -21.01 2.59
C SER A 151 -11.57 -21.36 3.29
N LEU A 152 -11.89 -20.69 4.40
CA LEU A 152 -12.98 -21.07 5.30
C LEU A 152 -14.34 -20.46 4.93
N VAL A 153 -14.38 -19.35 4.20
CA VAL A 153 -15.64 -18.62 3.93
C VAL A 153 -16.38 -19.12 2.69
N HIS A 154 -15.75 -19.98 1.88
CA HIS A 154 -16.40 -20.53 0.68
C HIS A 154 -17.09 -21.85 1.00
N ALA A 155 -18.40 -21.93 0.73
CA ALA A 155 -19.13 -23.18 0.80
C ALA A 155 -18.58 -24.19 -0.22
N ASN A 156 -18.35 -25.43 0.20
CA ASN A 156 -17.98 -26.50 -0.70
C ASN A 156 -19.22 -26.98 -1.48
N ILE A 157 -19.57 -26.24 -2.53
CA ILE A 157 -20.67 -26.62 -3.42
C ILE A 157 -20.10 -27.64 -4.41
N GLN A 158 -20.54 -28.89 -4.29
CA GLN A 158 -20.23 -29.92 -5.27
C GLN A 158 -20.75 -29.46 -6.64
N LYS A 159 -19.83 -29.27 -7.59
CA LYS A 159 -20.22 -29.00 -8.98
C LYS A 159 -20.76 -30.30 -9.55
N HIS A 160 -22.07 -30.38 -9.76
CA HIS A 160 -22.65 -31.47 -10.56
C HIS A 160 -22.10 -31.35 -11.99
N THR A 161 -21.14 -32.20 -12.31
CA THR A 161 -20.66 -32.37 -13.68
C THR A 161 -21.74 -33.14 -14.43
N TYR A 162 -22.55 -32.44 -15.23
CA TYR A 162 -23.44 -33.10 -16.18
C TYR A 162 -22.57 -33.80 -17.23
N VAL A 163 -22.44 -35.12 -17.12
CA VAL A 163 -21.89 -35.94 -18.21
C VAL A 163 -22.98 -36.01 -19.26
N ALA A 164 -22.85 -35.21 -20.32
CA ALA A 164 -23.69 -35.36 -21.50
C ALA A 164 -23.45 -36.77 -22.05
N LYS A 165 -24.47 -37.63 -21.97
CA LYS A 165 -24.46 -38.93 -22.66
C LYS A 165 -24.58 -38.64 -24.15
N THR A 166 -23.48 -38.76 -24.87
CA THR A 166 -23.50 -38.84 -26.33
C THR A 166 -24.18 -40.15 -26.71
N VAL A 167 -25.30 -40.05 -27.44
CA VAL A 167 -26.00 -41.17 -28.09
C VAL A 167 -25.28 -41.49 -29.40
#